data_AF-A0A5B9QHA7-F1
#
_entry.id   AF-A0A5B9QHA7-F1
#
_cell.length_a   1.000
_cell.length_b   1.000
_cell.length_c   1.000
_cell.angle_alpha   90.00
_cell.angle_beta   90.00
_cell.angle_gamma   90.00
#
_symmetry.space_group_name_H-M   'P 1'
#
loop_
_entity.id
_entity.type
_entity.pdbx_description
1 polymer ?
#
loop_
_entity_poly.entity_id
_entity_poly.type
_entity_poly.pdbx_seq_one_letter_code
_entity_poly.pdbx_strand_id
1 'polypeptide(L)'
;MKRLALMALTLMLLGSPAFAISEFSKQWKAKYLGDDASDEFKRAGRKAGCYVCHVKGEKKDEARNEYGKAMGKFLDAENFSKERIKAEPEKVKAEILEGFKKTAEKMSSDGKKFGDKIKAGELPATDAGL
;
A
#
# COMPACT_ATOMS: atom_id res chain seq x y z
N MET A 1 -18.91 -54.94 -0.43
CA MET A 1 -19.91 -53.88 -0.18
C MET A 1 -19.46 -53.04 1.02
N LYS A 2 -18.85 -51.88 0.76
CA LYS A 2 -19.37 -50.55 1.14
C LYS A 2 -19.78 -50.44 2.62
N ARG A 3 -18.85 -50.01 3.50
CA ARG A 3 -19.20 -49.27 4.73
C ARG A 3 -18.14 -48.20 5.04
N LEU A 4 -18.57 -46.95 4.80
CA LEU A 4 -18.27 -45.75 5.60
C LEU A 4 -16.80 -45.29 5.66
N ALA A 5 -16.36 -44.59 4.61
CA ALA A 5 -15.33 -43.57 4.74
C ALA A 5 -16.04 -42.27 5.16
N LEU A 6 -15.89 -41.93 6.45
CA LEU A 6 -16.48 -40.77 7.09
C LEU A 6 -15.82 -39.48 6.58
N MET A 7 -16.65 -38.46 6.37
CA MET A 7 -16.37 -37.12 5.89
C MET A 7 -15.11 -36.48 6.50
N ALA A 8 -14.19 -36.06 5.64
CA ALA A 8 -13.31 -34.92 5.86
C ALA A 8 -13.65 -33.87 4.80
N LEU A 9 -14.78 -33.17 4.99
CA LEU A 9 -15.15 -32.05 4.14
C LEU A 9 -14.20 -30.89 4.47
N THR A 10 -13.14 -30.79 3.68
CA THR A 10 -12.14 -29.74 3.71
C THR A 10 -12.85 -28.40 3.52
N LEU A 11 -12.94 -27.61 4.59
CA LEU A 11 -13.38 -26.22 4.52
C LEU A 11 -12.27 -25.45 3.77
N MET A 12 -12.38 -25.39 2.45
CA MET A 12 -11.50 -24.56 1.62
C MET A 12 -11.74 -23.10 2.01
N LEU A 13 -10.78 -22.55 2.74
CA LEU A 13 -10.65 -21.12 3.03
C LEU A 13 -10.73 -20.35 1.69
N LEU A 14 -11.88 -19.72 1.45
CA LEU A 14 -12.06 -18.72 0.40
C LEU A 14 -11.31 -17.44 0.83
N GLY A 15 -9.99 -17.49 0.84
CA GLY A 15 -9.18 -16.28 0.85
C GLY A 15 -9.32 -15.62 -0.51
N SER A 16 -10.09 -14.53 -0.60
CA SER A 16 -10.14 -13.71 -1.80
C SER A 16 -8.70 -13.29 -2.14
N PRO A 17 -8.20 -13.53 -3.36
CA PRO A 17 -6.87 -13.08 -3.73
C PRO A 17 -6.81 -11.56 -3.58
N ALA A 18 -5.98 -11.07 -2.65
CA ALA A 18 -5.69 -9.65 -2.49
C ALA A 18 -4.87 -9.19 -3.70
N PHE A 19 -5.56 -8.85 -4.79
CA PHE A 19 -4.93 -8.31 -5.98
C PHE A 19 -4.20 -7.02 -5.64
N ALA A 20 -2.97 -6.85 -6.15
CA ALA A 20 -2.23 -5.61 -6.01
C ALA A 20 -3.00 -4.46 -6.69
N ILE A 21 -3.49 -3.50 -5.89
CA ILE A 21 -4.21 -2.32 -6.38
C ILE A 21 -3.17 -1.32 -6.86
N SER A 22 -2.77 -1.46 -8.13
CA SER A 22 -1.73 -0.64 -8.76
C SER A 22 -2.02 0.88 -8.73
N GLU A 23 -3.29 1.26 -8.57
CA GLU A 23 -3.73 2.65 -8.49
C GLU A 23 -3.10 3.38 -7.30
N PHE A 24 -2.89 2.74 -6.15
CA PHE A 24 -2.19 3.37 -5.02
C PHE A 24 -0.76 3.77 -5.39
N SER A 25 0.01 2.87 -6.02
CA SER A 25 1.38 3.17 -6.42
C SER A 25 1.43 4.28 -7.47
N LYS A 26 0.48 4.26 -8.42
CA LYS A 26 0.35 5.30 -9.44
C LYS A 26 0.06 6.67 -8.83
N GLN A 27 -0.94 6.76 -7.94
CA GLN A 27 -1.28 8.02 -7.29
C GLN A 27 -0.18 8.50 -6.35
N TRP A 28 0.51 7.59 -5.65
CA TRP A 28 1.65 7.96 -4.79
C TRP A 28 2.77 8.61 -5.60
N LYS A 29 3.15 7.98 -6.72
CA LYS A 29 4.17 8.53 -7.64
C LYS A 29 3.73 9.88 -8.21
N ALA A 30 2.48 10.00 -8.64
CA ALA A 30 1.95 11.26 -9.17
C ALA A 30 1.96 12.37 -8.10
N LYS A 31 1.64 12.04 -6.84
CA LYS A 31 1.57 13.02 -5.76
C LYS A 31 2.94 13.47 -5.27
N TYR A 32 3.92 12.56 -5.20
CA TYR A 32 5.19 12.81 -4.50
C TYR A 32 6.42 12.82 -5.40
N LEU A 33 6.35 12.32 -6.62
CA LEU A 33 7.48 12.30 -7.57
C LEU A 33 7.23 13.21 -8.79
N GLY A 34 6.37 14.23 -8.62
CA GLY A 34 6.13 15.28 -9.60
C GLY A 34 7.31 16.25 -9.72
N ASP A 35 7.14 17.35 -10.44
CA ASP A 35 8.25 18.22 -10.85
C ASP A 35 9.02 18.82 -9.66
N ASP A 36 8.32 19.14 -8.57
CA ASP A 36 8.89 19.71 -7.33
C ASP A 36 9.81 18.74 -6.56
N ALA A 37 9.79 17.44 -6.87
CA ALA A 37 10.67 16.48 -6.23
C ALA A 37 12.08 16.51 -6.83
N SER A 38 13.10 16.38 -5.98
CA SER A 38 14.47 16.24 -6.45
C SER A 38 14.64 14.98 -7.32
N ASP A 39 15.56 15.03 -8.28
CA ASP A 39 15.81 13.87 -9.15
C ASP A 39 16.29 12.64 -8.37
N GLU A 40 17.02 12.86 -7.28
CA GLU A 40 17.43 11.80 -6.37
C GLU A 40 16.22 11.14 -5.70
N PHE A 41 15.28 11.93 -5.18
CA PHE A 41 14.07 11.39 -4.58
C PHE A 41 13.17 10.71 -5.62
N LYS A 42 13.04 11.28 -6.82
CA LYS A 42 12.36 10.63 -7.97
C LYS A 42 12.95 9.26 -8.25
N ARG A 43 14.28 9.13 -8.29
CA ARG A 43 14.97 7.84 -8.49
C ARG A 43 14.72 6.88 -7.32
N ALA A 44 14.87 7.33 -6.09
CA ALA A 44 14.65 6.53 -4.89
C ALA A 44 13.21 6.01 -4.81
N GLY A 45 12.22 6.88 -4.99
CA GLY A 45 10.79 6.52 -4.98
C GLY A 45 10.40 5.57 -6.10
N ARG A 46 10.94 5.75 -7.31
CA ARG A 46 10.71 4.82 -8.44
C ARG A 46 11.33 3.45 -8.18
N LYS A 47 12.55 3.41 -7.63
CA LYS A 47 13.24 2.17 -7.24
C LYS A 47 12.52 1.43 -6.11
N ALA A 48 11.99 2.17 -5.13
CA ALA A 48 11.20 1.62 -4.04
C ALA A 48 9.89 0.98 -4.56
N GLY A 49 9.15 1.65 -5.45
CA GLY A 49 7.97 1.07 -6.09
C GLY A 49 6.89 0.62 -5.09
N CYS A 50 6.53 -0.66 -5.08
CA CYS A 50 5.59 -1.23 -4.10
C CYS A 50 6.16 -1.20 -2.67
N TYR A 51 7.48 -1.20 -2.51
CA TYR A 51 8.16 -1.25 -1.21
C TYR A 51 8.14 0.09 -0.47
N VAL A 52 7.55 1.13 -1.08
CA VAL A 52 7.16 2.33 -0.32
C VAL A 52 6.16 1.98 0.79
N CYS A 53 5.29 0.97 0.59
CA CYS A 53 4.29 0.53 1.57
C CYS A 53 4.50 -0.92 2.06
N HIS A 54 5.31 -1.71 1.35
CA HIS A 54 5.57 -3.12 1.65
C HIS A 54 7.01 -3.35 2.09
N VAL A 55 7.24 -4.42 2.85
CA VAL A 55 8.59 -4.85 3.22
C VAL A 55 9.19 -5.65 2.06
N LYS A 56 10.42 -5.32 1.65
CA LYS A 56 11.12 -6.07 0.61
C LYS A 56 11.56 -7.42 1.13
N GLY A 57 11.37 -8.47 0.31
CA GLY A 57 11.67 -9.85 0.69
C GLY A 57 10.52 -10.57 1.38
N GLU A 58 9.49 -9.84 1.81
CA GLU A 58 8.28 -10.40 2.42
C GLU A 58 7.11 -10.46 1.43
N LYS A 59 6.14 -11.32 1.73
CA LYS A 59 4.88 -11.37 0.99
C LYS A 59 4.08 -10.09 1.22
N LYS A 60 3.61 -9.47 0.14
CA LYS A 60 3.01 -8.12 0.17
C LYS A 60 1.66 -8.05 0.88
N ASP A 61 0.89 -9.11 0.79
CA ASP A 61 -0.40 -9.29 1.47
C ASP A 61 -0.23 -9.51 2.97
N GLU A 62 0.84 -10.18 3.38
CA GLU A 62 1.13 -10.50 4.78
C GLU A 62 1.91 -9.38 5.50
N ALA A 63 2.84 -8.71 4.80
CA ALA A 63 3.75 -7.73 5.40
C ALA A 63 3.65 -6.33 4.75
N ARG A 64 3.20 -5.38 5.56
CA ARG A 64 3.28 -3.94 5.28
C ARG A 64 4.34 -3.30 6.18
N ASN A 65 5.10 -2.38 5.62
CA ASN A 65 6.03 -1.56 6.39
C ASN A 65 5.23 -0.54 7.24
N GLU A 66 5.89 0.23 8.09
CA GLU A 66 5.22 1.15 9.01
C GLU A 66 4.32 2.18 8.29
N TYR A 67 4.73 2.63 7.10
CA TYR A 67 3.96 3.57 6.29
C TYR A 67 2.72 2.89 5.71
N GLY A 68 2.87 1.68 5.17
CA GLY A 68 1.75 0.88 4.67
C GLY A 68 0.75 0.50 5.77
N LYS A 69 1.23 0.18 6.98
CA LYS A 69 0.39 -0.06 8.17
C LYS A 69 -0.37 1.20 8.58
N ALA A 70 0.28 2.36 8.59
CA ALA A 70 -0.37 3.62 8.89
C ALA A 70 -1.45 3.97 7.85
N MET A 71 -1.15 3.73 6.57
CA MET A 71 -2.09 3.95 5.46
C MET A 71 -3.32 3.05 5.54
N GLY A 72 -3.14 1.78 5.93
CA GLY A 72 -4.23 0.82 6.12
C GLY A 72 -5.27 1.24 7.16
N LYS A 73 -4.98 2.22 8.03
CA LYS A 73 -5.95 2.81 8.96
C LYS A 73 -6.93 3.79 8.30
N PHE A 74 -6.60 4.25 7.10
CA PHE A 74 -7.37 5.27 6.36
C PHE A 74 -7.88 4.76 5.02
N LEU A 75 -7.20 3.79 4.44
CA LEU A 75 -7.50 3.21 3.15
C LEU A 75 -7.58 1.70 3.29
N ASP A 76 -8.79 1.18 3.10
CA ASP A 76 -9.01 -0.26 3.01
C ASP A 76 -8.96 -0.68 1.54
N ALA A 77 -8.07 -1.60 1.21
CA ALA A 77 -7.91 -2.14 -0.14
C ALA A 77 -9.19 -2.76 -0.69
N GLU A 78 -10.03 -3.35 0.16
CA GLU A 78 -11.29 -3.98 -0.26
C GLU A 78 -12.27 -2.97 -0.87
N ASN A 79 -12.17 -1.69 -0.49
CA ASN A 79 -12.98 -0.61 -1.04
C ASN A 79 -12.51 -0.13 -2.42
N PHE A 80 -11.42 -0.67 -2.99
CA PHE A 80 -10.86 -0.20 -4.26
C PHE A 80 -10.74 -1.35 -5.29
N SER A 81 -11.86 -1.99 -5.58
CA SER A 81 -11.96 -2.95 -6.68
C SER A 81 -11.65 -2.32 -8.04
N LYS A 82 -11.26 -3.14 -9.01
CA LYS A 82 -10.96 -2.68 -10.38
C LYS A 82 -12.18 -2.02 -11.02
N GLU A 83 -13.36 -2.55 -10.75
CA GLU A 83 -14.65 -2.07 -11.24
C GLU A 83 -14.93 -0.67 -10.69
N ARG A 84 -14.73 -0.46 -9.39
CA ARG A 84 -14.92 0.85 -8.74
C ARG A 84 -13.92 1.88 -9.26
N ILE A 85 -12.65 1.50 -9.38
CA ILE A 85 -11.61 2.38 -9.95
C ILE A 85 -12.00 2.84 -11.36
N LYS A 86 -12.59 1.96 -12.17
CA LYS A 86 -13.03 2.30 -13.53
C LYS A 86 -14.31 3.13 -13.54
N ALA A 87 -15.27 2.85 -12.66
CA ALA A 87 -16.56 3.52 -12.61
C ALA A 87 -16.48 4.93 -11.99
N GLU A 88 -15.65 5.11 -10.96
CA GLU A 88 -15.55 6.33 -10.17
C GLU A 88 -14.09 6.82 -10.04
N PRO A 89 -13.34 7.01 -11.14
CA PRO A 89 -11.89 7.24 -11.09
C PRO A 89 -11.48 8.48 -10.29
N GLU A 90 -12.19 9.59 -10.45
CA GLU A 90 -11.86 10.84 -9.74
C GLU A 90 -12.18 10.77 -8.25
N LYS A 91 -13.28 10.11 -7.87
CA LYS A 91 -13.64 9.92 -6.46
C LYS A 91 -12.66 8.99 -5.77
N VAL A 92 -12.30 7.89 -6.43
CA VAL A 92 -11.28 6.96 -5.94
C VAL A 92 -9.94 7.68 -5.77
N LYS A 93 -9.52 8.47 -6.77
CA LYS A 93 -8.31 9.29 -6.67
C LYS A 93 -8.38 10.24 -5.48
N ALA A 94 -9.48 10.96 -5.29
CA ALA A 94 -9.66 11.88 -4.17
C ALA A 94 -9.55 11.15 -2.81
N GLU A 95 -10.20 10.00 -2.66
CA GLU A 95 -10.11 9.18 -1.44
C GLU A 95 -8.67 8.71 -1.18
N ILE A 96 -7.95 8.26 -2.20
CA ILE A 96 -6.55 7.85 -2.07
C ILE A 96 -5.67 9.03 -1.62
N LEU A 97 -5.83 10.21 -2.23
CA LEU A 97 -5.05 11.40 -1.89
C LEU A 97 -5.36 11.91 -0.46
N GLU A 98 -6.62 11.85 -0.05
CA GLU A 98 -7.07 12.11 1.32
C GLU A 98 -6.38 11.14 2.31
N GLY A 99 -6.35 9.85 1.96
CA GLY A 99 -5.64 8.81 2.73
C GLY A 99 -4.15 9.08 2.85
N PHE A 100 -3.48 9.49 1.76
CA PHE A 100 -2.07 9.89 1.80
C PHE A 100 -1.83 11.10 2.69
N LYS A 101 -2.69 12.12 2.62
CA LYS A 101 -2.61 13.29 3.49
C LYS A 101 -2.73 12.91 4.97
N LYS A 102 -3.70 12.07 5.33
CA LYS A 102 -3.88 11.58 6.71
C LYS A 102 -2.71 10.72 7.18
N THR A 103 -2.15 9.91 6.28
CA THR A 103 -0.96 9.08 6.56
C THR A 103 0.26 9.96 6.76
N ALA A 104 0.45 11.03 5.98
CA ALA A 104 1.58 11.95 6.09
C ALA A 104 1.70 12.60 7.48
N GLU A 105 0.60 12.76 8.21
CA GLU A 105 0.59 13.30 9.58
C GLU A 105 0.98 12.27 10.65
N LYS A 106 1.14 10.99 10.29
CA LYS A 106 1.58 9.94 11.23
C LYS A 106 3.09 9.91 11.36
N MET A 107 3.53 9.39 12.50
CA MET A 107 4.93 9.26 12.86
C MET A 107 5.52 7.97 12.28
N SER A 108 6.72 8.09 11.73
CA SER A 108 7.65 6.98 11.49
C SER A 108 8.30 6.58 12.82
N SER A 109 8.86 5.38 12.86
CA SER A 109 9.58 4.82 14.01
C SER A 109 10.82 5.63 14.39
N ASP A 110 11.36 6.43 13.47
CA ASP A 110 12.46 7.36 13.73
C ASP A 110 12.03 8.70 14.39
N GLY A 111 10.73 8.84 14.71
CA GLY A 111 10.20 10.02 15.38
C GLY A 111 9.96 11.22 14.47
N LYS A 112 10.11 11.11 13.14
CA LYS A 112 9.65 12.13 12.18
C LYS A 112 8.26 11.79 11.65
N LYS A 113 7.50 12.80 11.23
CA LYS A 113 6.27 12.55 10.45
C LYS A 113 6.62 12.02 9.07
N PHE A 114 5.83 11.10 8.54
CA PHE A 114 6.01 10.59 7.17
C PHE A 114 6.01 11.70 6.12
N GLY A 115 5.13 12.69 6.28
CA GLY A 115 5.06 13.85 5.39
C GLY A 115 6.32 14.69 5.39
N ASP A 116 6.97 14.85 6.55
CA ASP A 116 8.18 15.65 6.68
C ASP A 116 9.38 14.92 6.06
N LYS A 117 9.45 13.59 6.21
CA LYS A 117 10.43 12.75 5.51
C LYS A 117 10.30 12.87 3.99
N ILE A 118 9.07 12.72 3.47
CA ILE A 118 8.81 12.82 2.03
C ILE A 118 9.19 14.22 1.49
N LYS A 119 8.86 15.30 2.23
CA LYS A 119 9.26 16.67 1.87
C LYS A 119 10.78 16.85 1.88
N ALA A 120 11.48 16.17 2.78
CA ALA A 120 12.95 16.15 2.84
C ALA A 120 13.59 15.26 1.76
N GLY A 121 12.81 14.61 0.89
CA GLY A 121 13.33 13.70 -0.12
C GLY A 121 13.73 12.32 0.43
N GLU A 122 13.23 11.95 1.60
CA GLU A 122 13.44 10.66 2.24
C GLU A 122 12.24 9.72 1.98
N LEU A 123 12.48 8.42 1.87
CA LEU A 123 11.39 7.44 1.86
C LEU A 123 10.68 7.43 3.23
N PRO A 124 9.35 7.25 3.27
CA PRO A 124 8.60 7.43 4.52
C PRO A 124 8.91 6.34 5.56
N ALA A 125 9.02 5.08 5.12
CA ALA A 125 9.24 3.94 6.01
C ALA A 125 10.74 3.66 6.23
N THR A 126 11.10 3.36 7.47
CA THR A 126 12.44 2.89 7.87
C THR A 126 12.59 1.36 7.80
N ASP A 127 11.48 0.64 7.87
CA ASP A 127 11.41 -0.84 7.92
C ASP A 127 11.09 -1.47 6.56
N ALA A 128 11.31 -0.74 5.45
CA ALA A 128 11.03 -1.23 4.10
C ALA A 128 12.06 -2.26 3.58
N GLY A 129 13.24 -2.37 4.20
CA GLY A 129 14.33 -3.23 3.74
C GLY A 129 14.96 -2.78 2.41
N LEU A 130 15.01 -1.48 2.16
CA LEU A 130 15.48 -0.85 0.92
C LEU A 130 16.88 -0.25 1.03
#